data_AF-A0A6P0TN91-F1
#
_entry.id   AF-A0A6P0TN91-F1
#
_cell.length_a   1.000
_cell.length_b   1.000
_cell.length_c   1.000
_cell.angle_alpha   90.00
_cell.angle_beta   90.00
_cell.angle_gamma   90.00
#
_symmetry.space_group_name_H-M   'P 1'
#
loop_
_entity.id
_entity.type
_entity.pdbx_description
1 polymer ?
#
loop_
_entity_poly.entity_id
_entity_poly.type
_entity_poly.pdbx_seq_one_letter_code
_entity_poly.pdbx_strand_id
1 'polypeptide(L)'
;MTDTKILHLINRLSFGPTPGQVEQIKNISIDVYIQSQLKPNSIPYPKVLTQKLEYLDTLPLTPSEIITELQKLQQTGKELKLDQRGLNRIKGRFEQKIFLQASKGRFLRTLESPRNLEEVMVDFWYNHFNVFGRQGLNRLYFSSYEQQAIRPHVLGKFRDLLGATAHHPAMLIYLDNWRSHRGKINENYARELLELHTLGVDGGYTQDDIIALAKIFTGWGLPPNVKRAEDVDGFYFDEKRHEPGDKFFLGQTIKENGMAEGEIALDILASHPATAKHISYKLAQTFVLDQPPESLVQN
;
A
#
# COMPACT_ATOMS: atom_id res chain seq x y z
N MET A 1 -7.89 36.74 7.08
CA MET A 1 -7.07 35.56 6.77
C MET A 1 -6.08 35.95 5.68
N THR A 2 -4.77 35.75 5.85
CA THR A 2 -3.77 36.17 4.86
C THR A 2 -3.64 35.15 3.75
N ASP A 3 -3.55 35.59 2.50
CA ASP A 3 -3.38 34.73 1.31
C ASP A 3 -2.18 33.78 1.45
N THR A 4 -1.11 34.21 2.11
CA THR A 4 0.07 33.39 2.42
C THR A 4 -0.26 32.13 3.22
N LYS A 5 -1.18 32.22 4.21
CA LYS A 5 -1.57 31.07 5.03
C LYS A 5 -2.42 30.08 4.24
N ILE A 6 -3.29 30.59 3.37
CA ILE A 6 -4.12 29.76 2.48
C ILE A 6 -3.23 29.05 1.44
N LEU A 7 -2.27 29.75 0.84
CA LEU A 7 -1.34 29.15 -0.11
C LEU A 7 -0.45 28.10 0.54
N HIS A 8 0.06 28.35 1.75
CA HIS A 8 0.80 27.35 2.51
C HIS A 8 -0.04 26.09 2.76
N LEU A 9 -1.29 26.25 3.21
CA LEU A 9 -2.22 25.15 3.41
C LEU A 9 -2.45 24.34 2.13
N ILE A 10 -2.77 25.02 1.03
CA ILE A 10 -3.01 24.36 -0.26
C ILE A 10 -1.76 23.56 -0.67
N ASN A 11 -0.58 24.15 -0.62
CA ASN A 11 0.66 23.45 -0.99
C ASN A 11 0.99 22.24 -0.10
N ARG A 12 0.46 22.19 1.12
CA ARG A 12 0.63 21.06 2.05
C ARG A 12 -0.45 19.99 1.88
N LEU A 13 -1.67 20.36 1.53
CA LEU A 13 -2.83 19.44 1.42
C LEU A 13 -3.21 19.08 -0.03
N SER A 14 -2.55 19.64 -1.03
CA SER A 14 -2.77 19.35 -2.45
C SER A 14 -1.46 19.37 -3.23
N PHE A 15 -1.54 19.04 -4.53
CA PHE A 15 -0.42 19.18 -5.47
C PHE A 15 -0.24 20.62 -5.99
N GLY A 16 -0.72 21.61 -5.25
CA GLY A 16 -0.67 23.03 -5.61
C GLY A 16 -2.05 23.66 -5.85
N PRO A 17 -2.10 24.99 -5.99
CA PRO A 17 -3.35 25.74 -6.14
C PRO A 17 -3.97 25.62 -7.53
N THR A 18 -5.30 25.50 -7.56
CA THR A 18 -6.10 25.61 -8.78
C THR A 18 -6.75 27.01 -8.91
N PRO A 19 -7.16 27.43 -10.12
CA PRO A 19 -7.82 28.73 -10.31
C PRO A 19 -9.03 28.91 -9.40
N GLY A 20 -9.07 30.00 -8.63
CA GLY A 20 -10.16 30.34 -7.71
C GLY A 20 -10.14 29.63 -6.35
N GLN A 21 -9.23 28.68 -6.10
CA GLN A 21 -9.19 27.91 -4.85
C GLN A 21 -8.90 28.79 -3.63
N VAL A 22 -8.05 29.81 -3.77
CA VAL A 22 -7.75 30.74 -2.67
C VAL A 22 -9.01 31.51 -2.25
N GLU A 23 -9.77 32.05 -3.20
CA GLU A 23 -11.02 32.77 -2.93
C GLU A 23 -12.10 31.84 -2.37
N GLN A 24 -12.17 30.60 -2.87
CA GLN A 24 -13.06 29.58 -2.29
C GLN A 24 -12.78 29.36 -0.80
N ILE A 25 -11.50 29.18 -0.42
CA ILE A 25 -11.12 28.95 0.98
C ILE A 25 -11.35 30.20 1.83
N LYS A 26 -11.15 31.41 1.30
CA LYS A 26 -11.51 32.66 2.00
C LYS A 26 -12.99 32.70 2.36
N ASN A 27 -13.86 32.25 1.46
CA ASN A 27 -15.31 32.26 1.66
C ASN A 27 -15.81 31.24 2.69
N ILE A 28 -15.18 30.06 2.79
CA ILE A 28 -15.60 29.01 3.74
C ILE A 28 -14.75 28.94 5.01
N SER A 29 -13.60 29.60 5.06
CA SER A 29 -12.51 29.48 6.04
C SER A 29 -11.61 28.24 5.90
N ILE A 30 -10.36 28.35 6.39
CA ILE A 30 -9.37 27.27 6.46
C ILE A 30 -9.89 26.07 7.25
N ASP A 31 -10.50 26.30 8.41
CA ASP A 31 -10.93 25.21 9.29
C ASP A 31 -12.01 24.36 8.61
N VAL A 32 -12.99 24.99 7.97
CA VAL A 32 -14.03 24.28 7.21
C VAL A 32 -13.43 23.52 6.03
N TYR A 33 -12.46 24.12 5.32
CA TYR A 33 -11.76 23.43 4.24
C TYR A 33 -11.04 22.17 4.75
N ILE A 34 -10.24 22.26 5.81
CA ILE A 34 -9.53 21.12 6.42
C ILE A 34 -10.52 20.03 6.84
N GLN A 35 -11.58 20.40 7.56
CA GLN A 35 -12.58 19.45 8.03
C GLN A 35 -13.30 18.74 6.87
N SER A 36 -13.51 19.41 5.74
CA SER A 36 -14.05 18.77 4.54
C SER A 36 -13.09 17.73 3.95
N GLN A 37 -11.79 18.05 3.90
CA GLN A 37 -10.76 17.18 3.32
C GLN A 37 -10.48 15.93 4.16
N LEU A 38 -10.67 16.02 5.49
CA LEU A 38 -10.62 14.87 6.40
C LEU A 38 -11.80 13.90 6.25
N LYS A 39 -12.82 14.27 5.46
CA LYS A 39 -14.01 13.46 5.19
C LYS A 39 -14.21 13.29 3.68
N PRO A 40 -13.30 12.62 2.95
CA PRO A 40 -13.31 12.55 1.49
C PRO A 40 -14.61 11.98 0.92
N ASN A 41 -15.25 11.04 1.62
CA ASN A 41 -16.53 10.45 1.21
C ASN A 41 -17.69 11.45 1.20
N SER A 42 -17.56 12.58 1.90
CA SER A 42 -18.55 13.67 1.85
C SER A 42 -18.40 14.56 0.60
N ILE A 43 -17.28 14.44 -0.12
CA ILE A 43 -16.97 15.22 -1.32
C ILE A 43 -17.21 14.32 -2.54
N PRO A 44 -18.26 14.56 -3.35
CA PRO A 44 -18.52 13.75 -4.54
C PRO A 44 -17.46 14.01 -5.61
N TYR A 45 -17.10 12.97 -6.35
CA TYR A 45 -16.32 13.16 -7.57
C TYR A 45 -17.15 13.88 -8.64
N PRO A 46 -16.53 14.77 -9.43
CA PRO A 46 -17.15 15.30 -10.64
C PRO A 46 -17.60 14.14 -11.54
N LYS A 47 -18.80 14.23 -12.12
CA LYS A 47 -19.34 13.18 -13.00
C LYS A 47 -18.38 12.80 -14.14
N VAL A 48 -17.70 13.79 -14.70
CA VAL A 48 -16.69 13.58 -15.76
C VAL A 48 -15.51 12.74 -15.26
N LEU A 49 -15.04 12.97 -14.02
CA LEU A 49 -13.98 12.17 -13.43
C LEU A 49 -14.44 10.73 -13.21
N THR A 50 -15.63 10.53 -12.63
CA THR A 50 -16.21 9.20 -12.43
C THR A 50 -16.28 8.42 -13.74
N GLN A 51 -16.82 9.03 -14.80
CA GLN A 51 -16.89 8.41 -16.14
C GLN A 51 -15.51 8.04 -16.68
N LYS A 52 -14.51 8.93 -16.56
CA LYS A 52 -13.14 8.64 -17.02
C LYS A 52 -12.50 7.47 -16.27
N LEU A 53 -12.77 7.33 -14.97
CA LEU A 53 -12.28 6.24 -14.14
C LEU A 53 -12.98 4.92 -14.45
N GLU A 54 -14.29 4.93 -14.74
CA GLU A 54 -15.06 3.74 -15.13
C GLU A 54 -14.54 3.08 -16.42
N TYR A 55 -13.97 3.85 -17.35
CA TYR A 55 -13.33 3.31 -18.55
C TYR A 55 -11.99 2.58 -18.28
N LEU A 56 -11.48 2.60 -17.04
CA LEU A 56 -10.24 1.96 -16.64
C LEU A 56 -10.54 0.61 -15.96
N ASP A 57 -10.96 -0.36 -16.76
CA ASP A 57 -11.45 -1.68 -16.34
C ASP A 57 -10.47 -2.57 -15.54
N THR A 58 -9.18 -2.23 -15.49
CA THR A 58 -8.18 -2.92 -14.65
C THR A 58 -7.95 -2.26 -13.28
N LEU A 59 -8.49 -1.06 -13.04
CA LEU A 59 -8.43 -0.42 -11.73
C LEU A 59 -9.19 -1.19 -10.63
N PRO A 60 -10.44 -1.63 -10.83
CA PRO A 60 -11.19 -2.26 -9.76
C PRO A 60 -10.74 -3.70 -9.47
N LEU A 61 -9.94 -4.30 -10.36
CA LEU A 61 -9.56 -5.70 -10.24
C LEU A 61 -8.72 -5.93 -8.98
N THR A 62 -9.17 -6.91 -8.20
CA THR A 62 -8.47 -7.46 -7.05
C THR A 62 -7.31 -8.34 -7.50
N PRO A 63 -6.32 -8.63 -6.63
CA PRO A 63 -5.21 -9.52 -6.98
C PRO A 63 -5.64 -10.83 -7.62
N SER A 64 -6.67 -11.50 -7.09
CA SER A 64 -7.16 -12.78 -7.62
C SER A 64 -7.91 -12.64 -8.95
N GLU A 65 -8.66 -11.56 -9.14
CA GLU A 65 -9.32 -11.26 -10.42
C GLU A 65 -8.31 -10.97 -11.53
N ILE A 66 -7.22 -10.26 -11.23
CA ILE A 66 -6.14 -9.99 -12.20
C ILE A 66 -5.58 -11.30 -12.77
N ILE A 67 -5.31 -12.28 -11.92
CA ILE A 67 -4.77 -13.56 -12.39
C ILE A 67 -5.83 -14.38 -13.11
N THR A 68 -7.08 -14.35 -12.65
CA THR A 68 -8.21 -15.00 -13.32
C THR A 68 -8.42 -14.45 -14.74
N GLU A 69 -8.40 -13.14 -14.92
CA GLU A 69 -8.52 -12.50 -16.23
C GLU A 69 -7.34 -12.84 -17.14
N LEU A 70 -6.10 -12.81 -16.63
CA LEU A 70 -4.95 -13.24 -17.40
C LEU A 70 -5.07 -14.70 -17.87
N GLN A 71 -5.57 -15.59 -17.01
CA GLN A 71 -5.78 -17.00 -17.36
C GLN A 71 -6.84 -17.18 -18.44
N LYS A 72 -7.96 -16.45 -18.37
CA LYS A 72 -8.99 -16.44 -19.42
C LYS A 72 -8.39 -16.01 -20.75
N LEU A 73 -7.64 -14.90 -20.77
CA LEU A 73 -6.99 -14.41 -21.99
C LEU A 73 -6.00 -15.43 -22.57
N GLN A 74 -5.20 -16.08 -21.73
CA GLN A 74 -4.28 -17.13 -22.16
C GLN A 74 -5.00 -18.38 -22.64
N GLN A 75 -6.13 -18.75 -22.03
CA GLN A 75 -6.95 -19.89 -22.43
C GLN A 75 -7.57 -19.66 -23.82
N THR A 76 -8.15 -18.49 -24.07
CA THR A 76 -8.60 -18.11 -25.42
C THR A 76 -7.44 -18.14 -26.42
N GLY A 77 -6.25 -17.68 -26.03
CA GLY A 77 -5.05 -17.79 -26.86
C GLY A 77 -4.70 -19.25 -27.22
N LYS A 78 -4.84 -20.19 -26.28
CA LYS A 78 -4.63 -21.63 -26.53
C LYS A 78 -5.69 -22.23 -27.46
N GLU A 79 -6.95 -21.84 -27.30
CA GLU A 79 -8.06 -22.27 -28.19
C GLU A 79 -7.84 -21.79 -29.63
N LEU A 80 -7.26 -20.59 -29.78
CA LEU A 80 -6.80 -20.04 -31.07
C LEU A 80 -5.46 -20.64 -31.54
N LYS A 81 -4.94 -21.67 -30.87
CA LYS A 81 -3.69 -22.39 -31.20
C LYS A 81 -2.46 -21.49 -31.25
N LEU A 82 -2.40 -20.44 -30.44
CA LEU A 82 -1.20 -19.62 -30.31
C LEU A 82 -0.05 -20.41 -29.67
N ASP A 83 1.17 -20.16 -30.15
CA ASP A 83 2.39 -20.68 -29.55
C ASP A 83 2.76 -19.95 -28.25
N GLN A 84 3.82 -20.39 -27.59
CA GLN A 84 4.28 -19.76 -26.33
C GLN A 84 4.62 -18.27 -26.51
N ARG A 85 5.11 -17.85 -27.69
CA ARG A 85 5.39 -16.45 -27.98
C ARG A 85 4.09 -15.64 -28.05
N GLY A 86 3.04 -16.19 -28.64
CA GLY A 86 1.71 -15.60 -28.65
C GLY A 86 1.13 -15.43 -27.24
N LEU A 87 1.23 -16.46 -26.39
CA LEU A 87 0.77 -16.38 -24.99
C LEU A 87 1.57 -15.34 -24.17
N ASN A 88 2.88 -15.24 -24.40
CA ASN A 88 3.72 -14.22 -23.76
C ASN A 88 3.34 -12.81 -24.23
N ARG A 89 2.96 -12.63 -25.51
CA ARG A 89 2.46 -11.33 -26.02
C ARG A 89 1.12 -10.95 -25.38
N ILE A 90 0.21 -11.91 -25.17
CA ILE A 90 -1.05 -11.67 -24.44
C ILE A 90 -0.74 -11.17 -23.03
N LYS A 91 0.12 -11.89 -22.29
CA LYS A 91 0.54 -11.48 -20.95
C LYS A 91 1.16 -10.08 -20.93
N GLY A 92 2.10 -9.80 -21.83
CA GLY A 92 2.77 -8.49 -21.90
C GLY A 92 1.80 -7.35 -22.23
N ARG A 93 0.81 -7.57 -23.10
CA ARG A 93 -0.25 -6.57 -23.38
C ARG A 93 -1.13 -6.32 -22.16
N PHE A 94 -1.46 -7.36 -21.40
CA PHE A 94 -2.27 -7.23 -20.19
C PHE A 94 -1.50 -6.49 -19.07
N GLU A 95 -0.24 -6.87 -18.83
CA GLU A 95 0.67 -6.15 -17.92
C GLU A 95 0.81 -4.67 -18.31
N GLN A 96 0.97 -4.37 -19.61
CA GLN A 96 1.03 -2.99 -20.10
C GLN A 96 -0.29 -2.23 -19.88
N LYS A 97 -1.44 -2.88 -20.09
CA LYS A 97 -2.77 -2.30 -19.86
C LYS A 97 -2.96 -1.92 -18.40
N ILE A 98 -2.64 -2.82 -17.47
CA ILE A 98 -2.67 -2.59 -16.02
C ILE A 98 -1.84 -1.36 -15.68
N PHE A 99 -0.59 -1.32 -16.14
CA PHE A 99 0.31 -0.20 -15.85
C PHE A 99 -0.21 1.14 -16.39
N LEU A 100 -0.68 1.18 -17.64
CA LEU A 100 -1.18 2.41 -18.26
C LEU A 100 -2.45 2.91 -17.59
N GLN A 101 -3.38 2.02 -17.26
CA GLN A 101 -4.62 2.40 -16.61
C GLN A 101 -4.41 2.84 -15.16
N ALA A 102 -3.56 2.14 -14.39
CA ALA A 102 -3.16 2.58 -13.05
C ALA A 102 -2.55 3.99 -13.07
N SER A 103 -1.58 4.22 -13.97
CA SER A 103 -0.94 5.52 -14.13
C SER A 103 -1.96 6.60 -14.51
N LYS A 104 -2.81 6.31 -15.51
CA LYS A 104 -3.87 7.24 -15.96
C LYS A 104 -4.86 7.53 -14.83
N GLY A 105 -5.27 6.54 -14.05
CA GLY A 105 -6.17 6.69 -12.92
C GLY A 105 -5.59 7.61 -11.84
N ARG A 106 -4.31 7.43 -11.48
CA ARG A 106 -3.62 8.32 -10.54
C ARG A 106 -3.55 9.75 -11.08
N PHE A 107 -3.16 9.94 -12.34
CA PHE A 107 -3.11 11.29 -12.95
C PHE A 107 -4.48 11.97 -12.99
N LEU A 108 -5.54 11.24 -13.37
CA LEU A 108 -6.89 11.78 -13.41
C LEU A 108 -7.35 12.27 -12.03
N ARG A 109 -7.14 11.46 -10.99
CA ARG A 109 -7.50 11.87 -9.63
C ARG A 109 -6.64 13.03 -9.14
N THR A 110 -5.34 13.00 -9.40
CA THR A 110 -4.41 14.11 -9.05
C THR A 110 -4.86 15.45 -9.67
N LEU A 111 -5.33 15.42 -10.92
CA LEU A 111 -5.69 16.65 -11.66
C LEU A 111 -7.12 17.12 -11.41
N GLU A 112 -8.05 16.19 -11.18
CA GLU A 112 -9.49 16.48 -11.24
C GLU A 112 -10.25 16.18 -9.93
N SER A 113 -9.61 15.50 -8.96
CA SER A 113 -10.24 15.19 -7.67
C SER A 113 -10.35 16.43 -6.79
N PRO A 114 -11.55 16.77 -6.27
CA PRO A 114 -11.69 17.78 -5.22
C PRO A 114 -11.21 17.28 -3.83
N ARG A 115 -10.85 15.99 -3.71
CA ARG A 115 -10.36 15.33 -2.49
C ARG A 115 -8.83 15.41 -2.42
N ASN A 116 -8.32 16.64 -2.40
CA ASN A 116 -6.89 16.92 -2.46
C ASN A 116 -6.08 16.17 -1.40
N LEU A 117 -6.53 16.19 -0.14
CA LEU A 117 -5.82 15.52 0.94
C LEU A 117 -5.77 14.00 0.76
N GLU A 118 -6.86 13.40 0.26
CA GLU A 118 -6.90 11.95 -0.03
C GLU A 118 -5.80 11.59 -1.04
N GLU A 119 -5.66 12.34 -2.13
CA GLU A 119 -4.66 12.04 -3.16
C GLU A 119 -3.21 12.30 -2.70
N VAL A 120 -2.97 13.34 -1.89
CA VAL A 120 -1.66 13.55 -1.25
C VAL A 120 -1.33 12.43 -0.27
N MET A 121 -2.30 11.96 0.51
CA MET A 121 -2.11 10.84 1.44
C MET A 121 -1.89 9.51 0.71
N VAL A 122 -2.56 9.28 -0.43
CA VAL A 122 -2.27 8.13 -1.31
C VAL A 122 -0.82 8.17 -1.76
N ASP A 123 -0.32 9.33 -2.21
CA ASP A 123 1.07 9.46 -2.63
C ASP A 123 2.04 9.25 -1.47
N PHE A 124 1.79 9.88 -0.32
CA PHE A 124 2.58 9.72 0.91
C PHE A 124 2.71 8.25 1.31
N TRP A 125 1.59 7.52 1.41
CA TRP A 125 1.59 6.13 1.85
C TRP A 125 2.14 5.18 0.80
N TYR A 126 1.87 5.42 -0.48
CA TYR A 126 2.47 4.61 -1.56
C TYR A 126 3.99 4.76 -1.57
N ASN A 127 4.52 5.95 -1.31
CA ASN A 127 5.96 6.17 -1.19
C ASN A 127 6.53 5.58 0.11
N HIS A 128 5.78 5.58 1.22
CA HIS A 128 6.22 4.97 2.46
C HIS A 128 6.31 3.46 2.36
N PHE A 129 5.29 2.80 1.82
CA PHE A 129 5.23 1.36 1.57
C PHE A 129 5.54 1.04 0.10
N ASN A 130 6.64 1.58 -0.42
CA ASN A 130 6.93 1.53 -1.84
C ASN A 130 7.14 0.09 -2.35
N VAL A 131 6.60 -0.18 -3.54
CA VAL A 131 6.85 -1.42 -4.29
C VAL A 131 7.30 -1.08 -5.71
N PHE A 132 8.40 -1.66 -6.15
CA PHE A 132 8.81 -1.53 -7.55
C PHE A 132 7.97 -2.42 -8.48
N GLY A 133 6.82 -1.90 -8.92
CA GLY A 133 5.86 -2.67 -9.69
C GLY A 133 6.18 -2.89 -11.17
N ARG A 134 7.33 -2.42 -11.68
CA ARG A 134 7.72 -2.60 -13.09
C ARG A 134 8.60 -3.81 -13.35
N GLN A 135 8.76 -4.71 -12.38
CA GLN A 135 9.63 -5.89 -12.49
C GLN A 135 8.88 -7.20 -12.22
N GLY A 136 9.23 -8.24 -12.99
CA GLY A 136 8.77 -9.61 -12.72
C GLY A 136 7.25 -9.73 -12.62
N LEU A 137 6.80 -10.47 -11.60
CA LEU A 137 5.38 -10.70 -11.33
C LEU A 137 4.66 -9.45 -10.77
N ASN A 138 5.39 -8.49 -10.20
CA ASN A 138 4.79 -7.27 -9.66
C ASN A 138 4.09 -6.40 -10.71
N ARG A 139 4.41 -6.57 -12.00
CA ARG A 139 3.70 -5.90 -13.10
C ARG A 139 2.20 -6.16 -13.11
N LEU A 140 1.77 -7.33 -12.63
CA LEU A 140 0.35 -7.68 -12.55
C LEU A 140 -0.34 -6.93 -11.41
N TYR A 141 0.34 -6.75 -10.27
CA TYR A 141 -0.26 -6.20 -9.07
C TYR A 141 -0.07 -4.68 -8.91
N PHE A 142 0.51 -4.00 -9.91
CA PHE A 142 0.80 -2.57 -9.85
C PHE A 142 -0.47 -1.73 -9.59
N SER A 143 -1.58 -2.07 -10.26
CA SER A 143 -2.87 -1.39 -10.08
C SER A 143 -3.49 -1.72 -8.71
N SER A 144 -3.64 -3.02 -8.41
CA SER A 144 -4.33 -3.47 -7.20
C SER A 144 -3.63 -3.02 -5.92
N TYR A 145 -2.31 -2.85 -5.93
CA TYR A 145 -1.59 -2.41 -4.74
C TYR A 145 -2.08 -1.03 -4.26
N GLU A 146 -2.16 -0.05 -5.17
CA GLU A 146 -2.71 1.26 -4.81
C GLU A 146 -4.21 1.18 -4.49
N GLN A 147 -4.98 0.47 -5.32
CA GLN A 147 -6.44 0.50 -5.22
C GLN A 147 -7.00 -0.29 -4.03
N GLN A 148 -6.34 -1.37 -3.63
CA GLN A 148 -6.82 -2.31 -2.59
C GLN A 148 -6.05 -2.17 -1.28
N ALA A 149 -4.72 -1.99 -1.32
CA ALA A 149 -3.91 -1.95 -0.09
C ALA A 149 -3.70 -0.53 0.46
N ILE A 150 -3.60 0.48 -0.41
CA ILE A 150 -3.30 1.87 0.02
C ILE A 150 -4.57 2.69 0.17
N ARG A 151 -5.30 2.92 -0.94
CA ARG A 151 -6.44 3.86 -1.01
C ARG A 151 -7.51 3.66 0.07
N PRO A 152 -7.93 2.44 0.42
CA PRO A 152 -8.97 2.25 1.43
C PRO A 152 -8.57 2.71 2.84
N HIS A 153 -7.27 2.82 3.12
CA HIS A 153 -6.74 3.05 4.47
C HIS A 153 -6.02 4.38 4.64
N VAL A 154 -5.99 5.25 3.63
CA VAL A 154 -5.13 6.46 3.64
C VAL A 154 -5.40 7.47 4.75
N LEU A 155 -6.64 7.56 5.24
CA LEU A 155 -7.03 8.37 6.40
C LEU A 155 -7.48 7.50 7.59
N GLY A 156 -7.21 6.19 7.53
CA GLY A 156 -7.64 5.21 8.51
C GLY A 156 -6.60 4.94 9.60
N LYS A 157 -6.71 3.78 10.25
CA LYS A 157 -5.73 3.34 11.25
C LYS A 157 -4.48 2.81 10.55
N PHE A 158 -3.32 3.18 11.07
CA PHE A 158 -2.03 2.71 10.55
C PHE A 158 -1.92 1.18 10.54
N ARG A 159 -2.44 0.50 11.57
CA ARG A 159 -2.44 -0.97 11.64
C ARG A 159 -3.19 -1.64 10.48
N ASP A 160 -4.29 -1.04 10.03
CA ASP A 160 -5.09 -1.57 8.92
C ASP A 160 -4.30 -1.44 7.61
N LEU A 161 -3.67 -0.28 7.39
CA LEU A 161 -2.78 -0.04 6.24
C LEU A 161 -1.55 -0.97 6.26
N LEU A 162 -0.92 -1.13 7.43
CA LEU A 162 0.22 -2.01 7.62
C LEU A 162 -0.14 -3.47 7.30
N GLY A 163 -1.30 -3.93 7.79
CA GLY A 163 -1.84 -5.26 7.48
C GLY A 163 -2.11 -5.41 5.99
N ALA A 164 -2.84 -4.47 5.38
CA ALA A 164 -3.20 -4.52 3.97
C ALA A 164 -1.96 -4.59 3.05
N THR A 165 -0.93 -3.79 3.35
CA THR A 165 0.34 -3.84 2.59
C THR A 165 1.11 -5.14 2.84
N ALA A 166 1.09 -5.68 4.06
CA ALA A 166 1.82 -6.90 4.40
C ALA A 166 1.27 -8.17 3.76
N HIS A 167 -0.04 -8.24 3.59
CA HIS A 167 -0.70 -9.37 2.92
C HIS A 167 -0.65 -9.25 1.39
N HIS A 168 -0.48 -8.04 0.86
CA HIS A 168 -0.65 -7.84 -0.57
C HIS A 168 0.47 -8.52 -1.39
N PRO A 169 0.13 -9.26 -2.47
CA PRO A 169 1.08 -9.98 -3.32
C PRO A 169 2.26 -9.14 -3.81
N ALA A 170 2.02 -7.87 -4.13
CA ALA A 170 3.06 -6.95 -4.60
C ALA A 170 4.20 -6.78 -3.56
N MET A 171 3.86 -6.63 -2.28
CA MET A 171 4.85 -6.46 -1.21
C MET A 171 5.59 -7.77 -0.94
N LEU A 172 4.83 -8.87 -0.82
CA LEU A 172 5.39 -10.21 -0.60
C LEU A 172 6.38 -10.62 -1.69
N ILE A 173 6.10 -10.27 -2.95
CA ILE A 173 7.01 -10.51 -4.08
C ILE A 173 8.20 -9.55 -4.04
N TYR A 174 7.95 -8.26 -3.84
CA TYR A 174 9.00 -7.24 -3.89
C TYR A 174 10.11 -7.51 -2.88
N LEU A 175 9.73 -7.94 -1.69
CA LEU A 175 10.65 -8.22 -0.58
C LEU A 175 10.98 -9.71 -0.43
N ASP A 176 10.66 -10.49 -1.46
CA ASP A 176 10.94 -11.92 -1.59
C ASP A 176 10.42 -12.80 -0.42
N ASN A 177 9.46 -12.32 0.38
CA ASN A 177 8.89 -13.09 1.48
C ASN A 177 8.11 -14.31 1.00
N TRP A 178 7.48 -14.23 -0.18
CA TRP A 178 6.80 -15.37 -0.80
C TRP A 178 7.71 -16.60 -1.02
N ARG A 179 9.03 -16.41 -0.99
CA ARG A 179 10.07 -17.47 -1.04
C ARG A 179 10.59 -17.88 0.34
N SER A 180 10.33 -17.10 1.38
CA SER A 180 10.72 -17.42 2.76
C SER A 180 9.98 -18.67 3.25
N HIS A 181 10.72 -19.59 3.86
CA HIS A 181 10.15 -20.79 4.46
C HIS A 181 11.08 -21.35 5.53
N ARG A 182 10.54 -22.22 6.38
CA ARG A 182 11.30 -22.96 7.39
C ARG A 182 12.53 -23.62 6.78
N GLY A 183 13.66 -23.50 7.48
CA GLY A 183 14.97 -23.96 7.02
C GLY A 183 15.66 -23.09 5.95
N LYS A 184 14.99 -22.08 5.37
CA LYS A 184 15.59 -21.09 4.48
C LYS A 184 14.82 -19.77 4.54
N ILE A 185 14.98 -19.06 5.66
CA ILE A 185 14.34 -17.77 5.87
C ILE A 185 14.94 -16.70 4.94
N ASN A 186 14.13 -15.71 4.58
CA ASN A 186 14.59 -14.47 3.94
C ASN A 186 14.30 -13.29 4.87
N GLU A 187 15.37 -12.60 5.30
CA GLU A 187 15.26 -11.47 6.23
C GLU A 187 14.83 -10.17 5.58
N ASN A 188 14.84 -10.06 4.24
CA ASN A 188 14.68 -8.76 3.57
C ASN A 188 13.37 -8.07 3.97
N TYR A 189 12.26 -8.82 3.96
CA TYR A 189 10.98 -8.24 4.35
C TYR A 189 10.96 -7.82 5.82
N ALA A 190 11.45 -8.67 6.72
CA ALA A 190 11.50 -8.36 8.16
C ALA A 190 12.33 -7.10 8.43
N ARG A 191 13.50 -6.97 7.77
CA ARG A 191 14.39 -5.82 7.90
C ARG A 191 13.71 -4.55 7.43
N GLU A 192 13.15 -4.54 6.22
CA GLU A 192 12.48 -3.35 5.69
C GLU A 192 11.21 -3.01 6.48
N LEU A 193 10.46 -4.00 6.96
CA LEU A 193 9.29 -3.76 7.79
C LEU A 193 9.64 -3.03 9.09
N LEU A 194 10.71 -3.46 9.77
CA LEU A 194 11.22 -2.82 10.99
C LEU A 194 11.82 -1.43 10.67
N GLU A 195 12.71 -1.36 9.68
CA GLU A 195 13.55 -0.19 9.41
C GLU A 195 12.82 0.94 8.69
N LEU A 196 12.09 0.62 7.62
CA LEU A 196 11.58 1.61 6.66
C LEU A 196 10.09 1.86 6.82
N HIS A 197 9.35 0.83 7.21
CA HIS A 197 7.89 0.87 7.27
C HIS A 197 7.34 1.12 8.66
N THR A 198 8.12 0.89 9.73
CA THR A 198 7.60 0.99 11.11
C THR A 198 8.53 1.76 12.04
N LEU A 199 9.43 1.08 12.75
CA LEU A 199 10.18 1.65 13.88
C LEU A 199 11.21 2.71 13.46
N GLY A 200 11.64 2.72 12.20
CA GLY A 200 12.72 3.57 11.74
C GLY A 200 14.10 2.94 11.97
N VAL A 201 15.13 3.45 11.30
CA VAL A 201 16.52 2.93 11.40
C VAL A 201 17.08 2.93 12.83
N ASP A 202 16.72 3.92 13.64
CA ASP A 202 17.11 4.03 15.05
C ASP A 202 16.00 3.52 15.99
N GLY A 203 15.22 2.56 15.51
CA GLY A 203 14.01 2.04 16.14
C GLY A 203 14.22 1.18 17.39
N GLY A 204 15.46 0.84 17.71
CA GLY A 204 15.84 0.04 18.88
C GLY A 204 15.66 -1.47 18.73
N TYR A 205 15.39 -1.98 17.52
CA TYR A 205 15.37 -3.41 17.23
C TYR A 205 16.79 -3.96 17.03
N THR A 206 16.93 -5.28 17.21
CA THR A 206 18.19 -6.00 17.06
C THR A 206 18.19 -6.89 15.82
N GLN A 207 19.35 -7.45 15.47
CA GLN A 207 19.42 -8.49 14.42
C GLN A 207 18.60 -9.74 14.80
N ASP A 208 18.47 -10.06 16.08
CA ASP A 208 17.65 -11.18 16.54
C ASP A 208 16.16 -10.92 16.29
N ASP A 209 15.70 -9.67 16.42
CA ASP A 209 14.31 -9.30 16.08
C ASP A 209 14.03 -9.42 14.58
N ILE A 210 15.00 -9.08 13.73
CA ILE A 210 14.88 -9.28 12.28
C ILE A 210 14.73 -10.78 11.96
N ILE A 211 15.56 -11.62 12.57
CA ILE A 211 15.51 -13.07 12.37
C ILE A 211 14.19 -13.63 12.92
N ALA A 212 13.75 -13.19 14.10
CA ALA A 212 12.49 -13.61 14.70
C ALA A 212 11.30 -13.25 13.81
N LEU A 213 11.23 -12.02 13.30
CA LEU A 213 10.18 -11.59 12.39
C LEU A 213 10.24 -12.33 11.05
N ALA A 214 11.43 -12.58 10.52
CA ALA A 214 11.59 -13.37 9.29
C ALA A 214 11.06 -14.80 9.46
N LYS A 215 11.25 -15.40 10.65
CA LYS A 215 10.65 -16.70 11.01
C LYS A 215 9.13 -16.60 11.13
N ILE A 216 8.61 -15.58 11.81
CA ILE A 216 7.17 -15.33 11.96
C ILE A 216 6.48 -15.21 10.58
N PHE A 217 7.12 -14.58 9.59
CA PHE A 217 6.57 -14.42 8.25
C PHE A 217 6.82 -15.59 7.30
N THR A 218 7.51 -16.65 7.72
CA THR A 218 7.63 -17.85 6.87
C THR A 218 6.25 -18.45 6.57
N GLY A 219 6.07 -18.92 5.33
CA GLY A 219 4.77 -19.46 4.89
C GLY A 219 3.78 -18.41 4.41
N TRP A 220 3.96 -17.13 4.71
CA TRP A 220 3.19 -16.04 4.10
C TRP A 220 3.63 -15.85 2.64
N GLY A 221 2.67 -15.91 1.70
CA GLY A 221 3.01 -15.85 0.29
C GLY A 221 1.79 -15.81 -0.62
N LEU A 222 1.97 -16.41 -1.79
CA LEU A 222 0.97 -16.46 -2.84
C LEU A 222 0.33 -17.86 -2.90
N PRO A 223 -0.94 -17.97 -3.30
CA PRO A 223 -1.60 -19.26 -3.44
C PRO A 223 -0.86 -20.13 -4.47
N PRO A 224 -0.59 -21.42 -4.17
CA PRO A 224 0.18 -22.32 -5.04
C PRO A 224 -0.57 -22.65 -6.35
N ASN A 225 -1.88 -22.47 -6.36
CA ASN A 225 -2.71 -22.57 -7.55
C ASN A 225 -3.73 -21.43 -7.53
N VAL A 226 -3.79 -20.68 -8.62
CA VAL A 226 -4.72 -19.57 -8.81
C VAL A 226 -6.19 -20.04 -8.72
N LYS A 227 -6.50 -21.29 -9.10
CA LYS A 227 -7.86 -21.84 -8.93
C LYS A 227 -8.29 -21.97 -7.46
N ARG A 228 -7.32 -21.97 -6.53
CA ARG A 228 -7.56 -21.95 -5.08
C ARG A 228 -7.46 -20.53 -4.50
N ALA A 229 -7.20 -19.51 -5.31
CA ALA A 229 -7.25 -18.11 -4.91
C ALA A 229 -8.72 -17.66 -4.84
N GLU A 230 -9.49 -18.34 -3.98
CA GLU A 230 -10.85 -17.95 -3.60
C GLU A 230 -10.82 -16.72 -2.67
N ASP A 231 -9.65 -16.43 -2.09
CA ASP A 231 -9.37 -15.20 -1.38
C ASP A 231 -9.13 -14.05 -2.36
N VAL A 232 -9.92 -12.99 -2.20
CA VAL A 232 -9.87 -11.78 -3.03
C VAL A 232 -8.50 -11.09 -2.93
N ASP A 233 -7.84 -11.21 -1.78
CA ASP A 233 -6.61 -10.48 -1.46
C ASP A 233 -5.35 -11.09 -2.11
N GLY A 234 -5.45 -12.30 -2.65
CA GLY A 234 -4.35 -13.00 -3.30
C GLY A 234 -3.23 -13.46 -2.35
N PHE A 235 -3.48 -13.38 -1.04
CA PHE A 235 -2.64 -13.86 0.03
C PHE A 235 -2.85 -15.35 0.30
N TYR A 236 -1.82 -16.03 0.78
CA TYR A 236 -1.92 -17.42 1.24
C TYR A 236 -0.90 -17.70 2.34
N PHE A 237 -1.32 -18.46 3.35
CA PHE A 237 -0.44 -19.03 4.36
C PHE A 237 -0.25 -20.54 4.15
N ASP A 238 1.00 -20.95 3.96
CA ASP A 238 1.40 -22.36 3.91
C ASP A 238 2.02 -22.79 5.24
N GLU A 239 1.21 -23.42 6.09
CA GLU A 239 1.62 -23.93 7.40
C GLU A 239 2.82 -24.89 7.31
N LYS A 240 2.94 -25.68 6.23
CA LYS A 240 4.07 -26.62 6.06
C LYS A 240 5.38 -25.90 5.81
N ARG A 241 5.32 -24.65 5.35
CA ARG A 241 6.48 -23.77 5.13
C ARG A 241 6.75 -22.86 6.31
N HIS A 242 5.88 -22.82 7.32
CA HIS A 242 6.06 -21.99 8.50
C HIS A 242 7.09 -22.60 9.47
N GLU A 243 7.90 -21.74 10.07
CA GLU A 243 8.87 -22.08 11.10
C GLU A 243 8.11 -22.36 12.41
N PRO A 244 8.21 -23.56 13.01
CA PRO A 244 7.45 -23.91 14.21
C PRO A 244 8.05 -23.29 15.49
N GLY A 245 7.36 -23.47 16.62
CA GLY A 245 7.80 -23.09 17.95
C GLY A 245 7.52 -21.62 18.32
N ASP A 246 7.68 -21.30 19.60
CA ASP A 246 7.54 -19.92 20.09
C ASP A 246 8.66 -19.02 19.54
N LYS A 247 8.33 -17.74 19.28
CA LYS A 247 9.30 -16.73 18.85
C LYS A 247 9.38 -15.60 19.86
N PHE A 248 10.59 -15.12 20.10
CA PHE A 248 10.83 -13.93 20.92
C PHE A 248 11.08 -12.74 19.99
N PHE A 249 10.21 -11.74 20.05
CA PHE A 249 10.21 -10.60 19.14
C PHE A 249 9.92 -9.31 19.92
N LEU A 250 10.83 -8.34 19.82
CA LEU A 250 10.75 -7.02 20.48
C LEU A 250 10.40 -7.13 21.98
N GLY A 251 11.11 -8.02 22.68
CA GLY A 251 10.94 -8.22 24.11
C GLY A 251 9.73 -9.08 24.52
N GLN A 252 8.96 -9.61 23.56
CA GLN A 252 7.74 -10.37 23.81
C GLN A 252 7.83 -11.79 23.24
N THR A 253 7.29 -12.77 23.98
CA THR A 253 7.12 -14.14 23.47
C THR A 253 5.79 -14.25 22.72
N ILE A 254 5.87 -14.52 21.42
CA ILE A 254 4.73 -14.91 20.59
C ILE A 254 4.64 -16.43 20.60
N LYS A 255 3.49 -16.94 21.07
CA LYS A 255 3.21 -18.38 21.10
C LYS A 255 2.96 -18.91 19.70
N GLU A 256 3.42 -20.14 19.45
CA GLU A 256 3.17 -20.81 18.17
C GLU A 256 1.68 -20.83 17.84
N ASN A 257 1.31 -20.22 16.71
CA ASN A 257 -0.07 -20.09 16.26
C ASN A 257 -0.18 -19.84 14.74
N GLY A 258 0.80 -20.29 13.97
CA GLY A 258 0.79 -20.23 12.50
C GLY A 258 0.62 -18.80 11.98
N MET A 259 -0.35 -18.57 11.09
CA MET A 259 -0.57 -17.25 10.46
C MET A 259 -0.76 -16.14 11.49
N ALA A 260 -1.44 -16.42 12.61
CA ALA A 260 -1.79 -15.42 13.62
C ALA A 260 -0.56 -14.79 14.29
N GLU A 261 0.60 -15.47 14.26
CA GLU A 261 1.85 -14.91 14.78
C GLU A 261 2.26 -13.64 14.03
N GLY A 262 2.05 -13.61 12.70
CA GLY A 262 2.33 -12.43 11.91
C GLY A 262 1.37 -11.28 12.22
N GLU A 263 0.08 -11.56 12.44
CA GLU A 263 -0.88 -10.54 12.88
C GLU A 263 -0.49 -9.92 14.22
N ILE A 264 -0.06 -10.75 15.18
CA ILE A 264 0.43 -10.29 16.48
C ILE A 264 1.69 -9.43 16.30
N ALA A 265 2.62 -9.84 15.44
CA ALA A 265 3.81 -9.04 15.15
C ALA A 265 3.43 -7.68 14.54
N LEU A 266 2.47 -7.63 13.61
CA LEU A 266 1.96 -6.38 13.05
C LEU A 266 1.28 -5.49 14.10
N ASP A 267 0.56 -6.07 15.07
CA ASP A 267 -0.04 -5.33 16.19
C ASP A 267 1.03 -4.70 17.10
N ILE A 268 2.09 -5.46 17.42
CA ILE A 268 3.23 -4.99 18.19
C ILE A 268 3.90 -3.82 17.47
N LEU A 269 4.17 -3.98 16.17
CA LEU A 269 4.83 -2.96 15.35
C LEU A 269 3.99 -1.68 15.25
N ALA A 270 2.69 -1.79 14.98
CA ALA A 270 1.81 -0.63 14.84
C ALA A 270 1.61 0.13 16.16
N SER A 271 1.70 -0.56 17.30
CA SER A 271 1.55 0.04 18.64
C SER A 271 2.88 0.50 19.25
N HIS A 272 4.01 0.24 18.59
CA HIS A 272 5.32 0.55 19.14
C HIS A 272 5.56 2.08 19.18
N PRO A 273 6.07 2.65 20.30
CA PRO A 273 6.32 4.08 20.41
C PRO A 273 7.27 4.64 19.33
N ALA A 274 8.27 3.86 18.91
CA ALA A 274 9.16 4.28 17.82
C ALA A 274 8.41 4.39 16.48
N THR A 275 7.44 3.52 16.20
CA THR A 275 6.59 3.62 15.02
C THR A 275 5.74 4.88 15.07
N ALA A 276 5.09 5.15 16.21
CA ALA A 276 4.32 6.38 16.39
C ALA A 276 5.17 7.63 16.15
N LYS A 277 6.37 7.68 16.73
CA LYS A 277 7.34 8.77 16.52
C LYS A 277 7.77 8.89 15.06
N HIS A 278 8.11 7.78 14.42
CA HIS A 278 8.58 7.75 13.03
C HIS A 278 7.52 8.28 12.06
N ILE A 279 6.29 7.76 12.16
CA ILE A 279 5.18 8.15 11.30
C ILE A 279 4.74 9.59 11.59
N SER A 280 4.66 9.99 12.86
CA SER A 280 4.26 11.35 13.23
C SER A 280 5.25 12.40 12.73
N TYR A 281 6.56 12.11 12.80
CA TYR A 281 7.58 12.96 12.21
C TYR A 281 7.37 13.14 10.71
N LYS A 282 7.17 12.05 9.96
CA LYS A 282 6.94 12.10 8.51
C LYS A 282 5.67 12.89 8.16
N LEU A 283 4.58 12.66 8.87
CA LEU A 283 3.32 13.40 8.66
C LEU A 283 3.49 14.89 8.98
N ALA A 284 4.12 15.24 10.10
CA ALA A 284 4.38 16.63 10.46
C ALA A 284 5.30 17.32 9.44
N GLN A 285 6.30 16.60 8.92
CA GLN A 285 7.18 17.07 7.88
C GLN A 285 6.43 17.36 6.57
N THR A 286 5.54 16.45 6.17
CA THR A 286 4.74 16.59 4.95
C THR A 286 3.75 17.73 5.06
N PHE A 287 2.99 17.82 6.16
CA PHE A 287 1.80 18.67 6.25
C PHE A 287 1.98 20.00 6.99
N VAL A 288 3.08 20.17 7.72
CA VAL A 288 3.30 21.37 8.54
C VAL A 288 4.54 22.11 8.07
N LEU A 289 5.72 21.58 8.35
CA LEU A 289 7.00 22.25 8.10
C LEU A 289 8.08 21.22 7.81
N ASP A 290 9.05 21.56 6.95
CA ASP A 290 10.12 20.64 6.56
C ASP A 290 11.01 20.21 7.76
N GLN A 291 11.04 21.06 8.79
CA GLN A 291 11.60 20.77 10.11
C GLN A 291 10.49 20.99 11.15
N PRO A 292 9.66 19.97 11.43
CA PRO A 292 8.55 20.12 12.37
C PRO A 292 9.08 20.22 13.82
N PRO A 293 8.46 21.04 14.69
CA PRO A 293 8.82 21.10 16.10
C PRO A 293 8.58 19.76 16.80
N GLU A 294 9.44 19.41 17.77
CA GLU A 294 9.37 18.13 18.49
C GLU A 294 8.02 17.88 19.18
N SER A 295 7.32 18.95 19.59
CA SER A 295 5.99 18.87 20.21
C SER A 295 4.90 18.28 19.31
N LEU A 296 5.10 18.25 17.99
CA LEU A 296 4.17 17.57 17.06
C LEU A 296 4.46 16.08 16.91
N VAL A 297 5.61 15.62 17.41
CA VAL A 297 6.15 14.28 17.18
C VAL A 297 6.15 13.45 18.47
N GLN A 298 6.34 14.09 19.62
CA GLN A 298 6.46 13.47 20.94
C GLN A 298 5.13 13.48 21.74
N ASN A 299 4.03 13.08 21.10
CA ASN A 299 2.72 12.97 21.77
C ASN A 299 2.45 11.55 22.29
#